data_AF-A0A4P6MNM8-F1
#
_entry.id   AF-A0A4P6MNM8-F1
#
_cell.length_a   1.000
_cell.length_b   1.000
_cell.length_c   1.000
_cell.angle_alpha   90.00
_cell.angle_beta   90.00
_cell.angle_gamma   90.00
#
_symmetry.space_group_name_H-M   'P 1'
#
loop_
_entity.id
_entity.type
_entity.pdbx_description
1 polymer ?
#
loop_
_entity_poly.entity_id
_entity_poly.type
_entity_poly.pdbx_seq_one_letter_code
_entity_poly.pdbx_strand_id
1 'polypeptide(L)'
;MDNTGFINISYQDHNIEGEFIIVSYSRTKRRNEHLKIPLTNNNSGNWNIDNIRDFLTEIVQEENIVENEKSLLAINLDQKIEQMVNQNENRVVIFVIDLFQTFVNSYNNN
;
A
#
# COMPACT_ATOMS: atom_id res chain seq x y z
N MET A 1 6.17 -1.92 -23.07
CA MET A 1 6.64 -1.60 -21.70
C MET A 1 5.53 -2.03 -20.78
N ASP A 2 5.81 -2.72 -19.68
CA ASP A 2 4.74 -3.11 -18.74
C ASP A 2 4.09 -1.85 -18.17
N ASN A 3 2.81 -1.65 -18.48
CA ASN A 3 2.03 -0.50 -18.03
C ASN A 3 1.40 -0.78 -16.66
N THR A 4 2.12 -1.50 -15.80
CA THR A 4 1.63 -1.92 -14.48
C THR A 4 2.13 -0.94 -13.42
N GLY A 5 1.22 -0.34 -12.65
CA GLY A 5 1.53 0.37 -11.43
C GLY A 5 1.68 -0.60 -10.26
N PHE A 6 2.67 -0.37 -9.39
CA PHE A 6 2.93 -1.25 -8.25
C PHE A 6 2.64 -0.56 -6.93
N ILE A 7 1.79 -1.16 -6.11
CA ILE A 7 1.64 -0.83 -4.70
C ILE A 7 2.64 -1.70 -3.93
N ASN A 8 3.69 -1.10 -3.38
CA ASN A 8 4.69 -1.81 -2.58
C ASN A 8 4.38 -1.63 -1.10
N ILE A 9 4.27 -2.75 -0.37
CA ILE A 9 4.01 -2.81 1.06
C ILE A 9 5.27 -3.36 1.73
N SER A 10 5.91 -2.54 2.56
CA SER A 10 7.13 -2.91 3.27
C SER A 10 7.02 -2.71 4.77
N TYR A 11 7.85 -3.44 5.51
CA TYR A 11 8.02 -3.30 6.94
C TYR A 11 9.16 -2.33 7.24
N GLN A 12 8.96 -1.46 8.23
CA GLN A 12 10.01 -0.61 8.76
C GLN A 12 10.02 -0.63 10.29
N ASP A 13 11.18 -0.95 10.87
CA ASP A 13 11.43 -0.80 12.31
C ASP A 13 12.27 0.45 12.52
N HIS A 14 11.72 1.40 13.28
CA HIS A 14 12.48 2.51 13.81
C HIS A 14 12.61 2.33 15.32
N ASN A 15 13.84 2.08 15.79
CA ASN A 15 14.18 1.86 17.20
C ASN A 15 13.56 2.86 18.21
N ILE A 16 13.16 4.06 17.77
CA ILE A 16 12.57 5.12 18.60
C ILE A 16 11.09 5.36 18.30
N GLU A 17 10.66 5.23 17.04
CA GLU A 17 9.29 5.55 16.60
C GLU A 17 8.36 4.33 16.60
N GLY A 18 8.92 3.13 16.71
CA GLY A 18 8.19 1.87 16.69
C GLY A 18 8.20 1.18 15.31
N GLU A 19 7.38 0.14 15.22
CA GLU A 19 7.24 -0.68 14.02
C GLU A 19 6.12 -0.14 13.12
N PHE A 20 6.37 -0.09 11.82
CA PHE A 20 5.45 0.46 10.82
C PHE A 20 5.35 -0.43 9.59
N ILE A 21 4.21 -0.33 8.91
CA ILE A 21 4.05 -0.67 7.50
C ILE A 21 4.19 0.62 6.70
N ILE A 22 4.95 0.56 5.62
CA ILE A 22 5.03 1.60 4.62
C ILE A 22 4.35 1.09 3.37
N VAL A 23 3.31 1.79 2.92
CA VAL A 23 2.68 1.55 1.63
C VAL A 23 3.11 2.65 0.67
N SER A 24 3.55 2.25 -0.51
CA SER A 24 4.06 3.15 -1.54
C SER A 24 3.49 2.76 -2.88
N TYR A 25 3.37 3.71 -3.79
CA TYR A 25 2.98 3.43 -5.16
C TYR A 25 4.11 3.82 -6.10
N SER A 26 4.41 2.98 -7.09
CA SER A 26 5.46 3.23 -8.08
C SER A 26 4.96 2.93 -9.49
N ARG A 27 4.88 3.99 -10.30
CA ARG A 27 4.69 3.93 -11.75
C ARG A 27 5.52 4.97 -12.51
N THR A 28 5.81 6.12 -11.89
CA THR A 28 6.72 7.14 -12.45
C THR A 28 7.76 7.60 -11.42
N LYS A 29 8.89 8.17 -11.88
CA LYS A 29 9.98 8.70 -11.03
C LYS A 29 9.59 9.92 -10.17
N ARG A 30 8.29 10.24 -10.04
CA ARG A 30 7.85 11.31 -9.13
C ARG A 30 7.92 10.80 -7.70
N ARG A 31 8.18 11.74 -6.79
CA ARG A 31 8.49 11.44 -5.39
C ARG A 31 7.27 10.79 -4.75
N ASN A 32 7.36 9.49 -4.50
CA ASN A 32 6.27 8.69 -3.94
C ASN A 32 5.82 9.29 -2.61
N GLU A 33 4.54 9.62 -2.52
CA GLU A 33 3.89 9.71 -1.22
C GLU A 33 3.83 8.31 -0.62
N HIS A 34 4.10 8.23 0.68
CA HIS A 34 4.17 6.98 1.41
C HIS A 34 3.18 7.03 2.55
N LEU A 35 2.28 6.06 2.59
CA LEU A 35 1.39 5.86 3.71
C LEU A 35 2.15 5.07 4.79
N LYS A 36 2.34 5.68 5.96
CA LYS A 36 2.97 5.07 7.13
C LYS A 36 1.90 4.63 8.13
N ILE A 37 1.81 3.33 8.41
CA ILE A 37 0.80 2.73 9.29
C ILE A 37 1.51 2.09 10.50
N PRO A 38 1.25 2.54 11.73
CA PRO A 38 1.88 1.95 12.92
C PRO A 38 1.35 0.54 13.22
N LEU A 39 2.24 -0.36 13.61
CA LEU A 39 1.93 -1.76 13.95
C LEU A 39 1.55 -1.96 15.42
N THR A 40 2.04 -1.11 16.32
CA THR A 40 1.76 -1.22 17.76
C THR A 40 0.58 -0.34 18.15
N ASN A 41 -0.40 -0.97 18.79
CA ASN A 41 -1.66 -0.37 19.19
C ASN A 41 -1.49 0.37 20.52
N ASN A 42 -1.26 1.67 20.47
CA ASN A 42 -1.66 2.57 21.56
C ASN A 42 -2.59 3.69 21.09
N ASN A 43 -2.86 3.82 19.79
CA ASN A 43 -3.85 4.74 19.24
C ASN A 43 -4.42 4.18 17.94
N SER A 44 -5.48 3.39 18.04
CA SER A 44 -6.35 3.04 16.89
C SER A 44 -6.93 4.29 16.20
N GLY A 45 -6.83 5.47 16.81
CA GLY A 45 -7.15 6.77 16.20
C GLY A 45 -6.10 7.34 15.23
N ASN A 46 -4.92 6.72 15.09
CA ASN A 46 -3.86 7.19 14.17
C ASN A 46 -3.89 6.53 12.78
N TRP A 47 -4.82 5.62 12.53
CA TRP A 47 -5.11 5.17 11.17
C TRP A 47 -5.92 6.27 10.52
N ASN A 48 -5.23 7.28 10.00
CA ASN A 48 -5.88 8.40 9.35
C ASN A 48 -6.54 7.87 8.06
N ILE A 49 -7.81 7.47 8.17
CA ILE A 49 -8.61 6.92 7.06
C ILE A 49 -8.64 7.91 5.90
N ASP A 50 -8.59 9.21 6.18
CA ASP A 50 -8.50 10.23 5.13
C ASP A 50 -7.17 10.12 4.39
N ASN A 51 -6.03 9.92 5.06
CA ASN A 51 -4.75 9.67 4.38
C ASN A 51 -4.78 8.40 3.52
N ILE A 52 -5.46 7.34 3.97
CA ILE A 52 -5.61 6.11 3.17
C ILE A 52 -6.45 6.41 1.92
N ARG A 53 -7.57 7.12 2.08
CA ARG A 53 -8.46 7.51 0.97
C ARG A 53 -7.74 8.40 -0.03
N ASP A 54 -7.00 9.39 0.45
CA ASP A 54 -6.25 10.33 -0.38
C ASP A 54 -5.18 9.59 -1.18
N PHE A 55 -4.40 8.71 -0.53
CA PHE A 55 -3.43 7.85 -1.19
C PHE A 55 -4.04 6.97 -2.29
N LEU A 56 -5.18 6.32 -2.03
CA LEU A 56 -5.88 5.52 -3.04
C LEU A 56 -6.40 6.38 -4.21
N THR A 57 -6.87 7.60 -3.91
CA THR A 57 -7.37 8.54 -4.92
C THR A 57 -6.25 9.01 -5.83
N GLU A 58 -5.07 9.29 -5.28
CA GLU A 58 -3.87 9.66 -6.03
C GLU A 58 -3.46 8.56 -7.01
N ILE A 59 -3.47 7.29 -6.58
CA ILE A 59 -3.19 6.15 -7.47
C ILE A 59 -4.15 6.20 -8.67
N VAL A 60 -5.46 6.33 -8.44
CA VAL A 60 -6.45 6.35 -9.53
C VAL A 60 -6.24 7.55 -10.46
N GLN A 61 -5.91 8.73 -9.91
CA GLN A 61 -5.66 9.93 -10.72
C GLN A 61 -4.39 9.78 -11.58
N GLU A 62 -3.28 9.32 -10.99
CA GLU A 62 -2.05 9.05 -11.73
C GLU A 62 -2.29 8.04 -12.85
N GLU A 63 -3.09 7.02 -12.57
CA GLU A 63 -3.38 5.99 -13.54
C GLU A 63 -4.23 6.48 -14.73
N ASN A 64 -5.17 7.41 -14.49
CA ASN A 64 -6.00 8.02 -15.52
C ASN A 64 -5.23 9.00 -16.42
N ILE A 65 -4.13 9.60 -15.94
CA ILE A 65 -3.30 10.52 -16.72
C ILE A 65 -2.50 9.78 -17.82
N VAL A 66 -2.27 8.47 -17.68
CA VAL A 66 -1.58 7.66 -18.68
C VAL A 66 -2.58 7.23 -19.78
N GLU A 67 -2.98 8.20 -20.61
CA GLU A 67 -4.16 8.21 -21.50
C GLU A 67 -4.27 7.12 -22.60
N ASN A 68 -3.39 6.12 -22.74
CA ASN A 68 -3.37 5.30 -23.98
C ASN A 68 -3.35 3.77 -23.85
N GLU A 69 -3.30 3.16 -22.67
CA GLU A 69 -3.45 1.69 -22.54
C GLU A 69 -4.10 1.34 -21.19
N LYS A 70 -4.90 0.26 -21.15
CA LYS A 70 -5.46 -0.25 -19.89
C LYS A 70 -4.29 -0.54 -18.94
N SER A 71 -4.22 0.25 -17.88
CA SER A 71 -3.23 0.05 -16.84
C SER A 71 -3.70 -1.01 -15.85
N LEU A 72 -2.77 -1.79 -15.33
CA LEU A 72 -3.04 -2.73 -14.25
C LEU A 72 -2.32 -2.27 -12.99
N LEU A 73 -2.93 -2.56 -11.85
CA LEU A 73 -2.27 -2.46 -10.57
C LEU A 73 -1.83 -3.85 -10.09
N ALA A 74 -0.69 -3.91 -9.44
CA ALA A 74 -0.18 -5.09 -8.77
C ALA A 74 0.35 -4.74 -7.37
N ILE A 75 0.42 -5.72 -6.49
CA ILE A 75 0.97 -5.58 -5.14
C ILE A 75 2.31 -6.29 -5.07
N ASN A 76 3.31 -5.58 -4.56
CA ASN A 76 4.59 -6.14 -4.16
C ASN A 76 4.68 -6.12 -2.63
N LEU A 77 4.96 -7.27 -2.03
CA LEU A 77 5.24 -7.38 -0.61
C LEU A 77 6.74 -7.51 -0.42
N ASP A 78 7.29 -6.85 0.61
CA ASP A 78 8.64 -7.19 1.02
C ASP A 78 8.69 -8.56 1.74
N GLN A 79 9.89 -9.15 1.85
CA GLN A 79 10.07 -10.48 2.42
C GLN A 79 9.60 -10.60 3.88
N LYS A 80 9.68 -9.51 4.66
CA LYS A 80 9.30 -9.54 6.08
C LYS A 80 7.77 -9.50 6.21
N ILE A 81 7.09 -8.73 5.38
CA ILE A 81 5.64 -8.71 5.26
C ILE A 81 5.12 -10.07 4.78
N GLU A 82 5.74 -10.67 3.76
CA GLU A 82 5.39 -12.03 3.31
C GLU A 82 5.49 -13.06 4.43
N GLN A 83 6.55 -13.00 5.26
CA GLN A 83 6.70 -13.89 6.41
C GLN A 83 5.59 -13.69 7.44
N MET A 84 5.26 -12.44 7.79
CA MET A 84 4.18 -12.14 8.74
C MET A 84 2.83 -12.68 8.26
N VAL A 85 2.52 -12.53 6.98
CA VAL A 85 1.28 -13.07 6.38
C VAL A 85 1.25 -14.59 6.43
N ASN A 86 2.33 -15.25 6.00
CA ASN A 86 2.40 -16.71 5.95
C ASN A 86 2.31 -17.35 7.35
N GLN A 87 2.77 -16.65 8.39
CA GLN A 87 2.67 -17.07 9.78
C GLN A 87 1.36 -16.64 10.45
N ASN A 88 0.50 -15.90 9.74
CA ASN A 88 -0.72 -15.29 10.27
C ASN A 88 -0.45 -14.41 11.51
N GLU A 89 0.70 -13.72 11.48
CA GLU A 89 1.16 -12.82 12.52
C GLU A 89 0.76 -11.38 12.19
N ASN A 90 0.46 -10.61 13.23
CA ASN A 90 0.13 -9.20 13.14
C ASN A 90 -1.13 -8.88 12.31
N ARG A 91 -2.29 -8.82 12.97
CA ARG A 91 -3.60 -8.55 12.34
C ARG A 91 -3.66 -7.24 11.56
N VAL A 92 -2.83 -6.25 11.93
CA VAL A 92 -2.74 -4.98 11.20
C VAL A 92 -2.15 -5.20 9.81
N VAL A 93 -1.07 -5.98 9.71
CA VAL A 93 -0.44 -6.34 8.42
C VAL A 93 -1.44 -7.04 7.52
N ILE A 94 -2.13 -8.04 8.05
CA ILE A 94 -3.12 -8.82 7.29
C ILE A 94 -4.23 -7.90 6.78
N PHE A 95 -4.81 -7.07 7.66
CA PHE A 95 -5.86 -6.13 7.25
C PHE A 95 -5.40 -5.15 6.17
N VAL A 96 -4.19 -4.60 6.30
CA VAL A 96 -3.65 -3.65 5.31
C VAL A 96 -3.51 -4.33 3.95
N ILE A 97 -2.99 -5.55 3.92
CA ILE A 97 -2.84 -6.30 2.67
C ILE A 97 -4.21 -6.61 2.05
N ASP A 98 -5.16 -7.07 2.84
CA ASP A 98 -6.52 -7.36 2.36
C ASP A 98 -7.20 -6.11 1.78
N LEU A 99 -7.02 -4.95 2.43
CA LEU A 99 -7.52 -3.66 1.94
C LEU A 99 -6.96 -3.32 0.57
N PHE A 100 -5.63 -3.35 0.41
CA PHE A 100 -4.99 -3.01 -0.86
C PHE A 100 -5.24 -4.06 -1.94
N GLN A 101 -5.33 -5.35 -1.59
CA GLN A 101 -5.73 -6.41 -2.52
C GLN A 101 -7.16 -6.19 -3.03
N THR A 102 -8.09 -5.85 -2.13
CA THR A 102 -9.47 -5.54 -2.50
C THR A 102 -9.54 -4.34 -3.44
N PHE A 103 -8.76 -3.30 -3.17
CA PHE A 103 -8.65 -2.13 -4.05
C PHE A 103 -8.11 -2.50 -5.43
N VAL A 104 -6.97 -3.19 -5.51
CA VAL A 104 -6.35 -3.62 -6.78
C VAL A 104 -7.27 -4.50 -7.60
N ASN A 105 -7.95 -5.45 -6.95
CA ASN A 105 -8.94 -6.31 -7.62
C ASN A 105 -10.13 -5.49 -8.15
N SER A 106 -10.61 -4.51 -7.38
CA SER A 106 -11.71 -3.64 -7.82
C SER A 106 -11.28 -2.75 -8.97
N TYR A 107 -10.06 -2.21 -8.94
CA TYR A 107 -9.52 -1.36 -10.00
C TYR A 107 -9.32 -2.13 -11.32
N ASN A 108 -8.67 -3.29 -11.28
CA ASN A 108 -8.36 -4.06 -12.50
C ASN A 108 -9.60 -4.65 -13.21
N ASN A 109 -10.68 -4.88 -12.45
CA ASN A 109 -11.92 -5.48 -12.94
C ASN A 109 -13.00 -4.47 -13.36
N ASN A 110 -12.82 -3.18 -13.05
CA ASN A 110 -13.59 -2.09 -13.67
C ASN A 110 -12.97 -1.68 -15.02
#